data_AF-A0A0D1JL30-F1
#
_entry.id   AF-A0A0D1JL30-F1
#
_cell.length_a   1.000
_cell.length_b   1.000
_cell.length_c   1.000
_cell.angle_alpha   90.00
_cell.angle_beta   90.00
_cell.angle_gamma   90.00
#
_symmetry.space_group_name_H-M   'P 1'
#
loop_
_entity.id
_entity.type
_entity.pdbx_description
1 polymer ?
#
loop_
_entity_poly.entity_id
_entity_poly.type
_entity_poly.pdbx_seq_one_letter_code
_entity_poly.pdbx_strand_id
1 'polypeptide(L)'
;MKITVDKKVKKFYLALSNTRKPEDGKWKPAVGHEIQVGKYRFCAIPSFDHINVSEVTTGLQVLKIPMTSKIYQMTIDKEDTLKFFESVGKDLIKIINKHSTAVFDKCLMEQRKHTFSRLGEMPPVEVYDMEEDA
;
A
#
# COMPACT_ATOMS: atom_id res chain seq x y z
N MET A 1 0.15 -11.06 14.60
CA MET A 1 0.95 -11.01 13.37
C MET A 1 2.10 -10.04 13.59
N LYS A 2 3.34 -10.37 13.19
CA LYS A 2 4.49 -9.46 13.31
C LYS A 2 4.34 -8.31 12.30
N ILE A 3 4.64 -7.08 12.74
CA ILE A 3 4.65 -5.89 11.89
C ILE A 3 6.11 -5.50 11.63
N THR A 4 6.44 -5.19 10.39
CA THR A 4 7.72 -4.57 10.02
C THR A 4 7.48 -3.51 8.97
N VAL A 5 8.15 -2.37 9.09
CA VAL A 5 8.14 -1.29 8.08
C VAL A 5 9.51 -1.22 7.44
N ASP A 6 9.56 -1.24 6.11
CA ASP A 6 10.82 -1.08 5.38
C ASP A 6 11.30 0.37 5.47
N LYS A 7 12.56 0.54 5.85
CA LYS A 7 13.20 1.86 5.98
C LYS A 7 13.48 2.48 4.61
N LYS A 8 13.63 1.66 3.58
CA LYS A 8 13.82 2.12 2.20
C LYS A 8 12.46 2.34 1.54
N VAL A 9 12.38 3.42 0.76
CA VAL A 9 11.24 3.63 -0.11
C VAL A 9 11.35 2.71 -1.32
N LYS A 10 10.20 2.32 -1.85
CA LYS A 10 10.10 1.44 -3.02
C LYS A 10 9.10 2.03 -3.99
N LYS A 11 9.28 1.66 -5.26
CA LYS A 11 8.31 1.90 -6.32
C LYS A 11 7.35 0.72 -6.38
N PHE A 12 6.09 1.01 -6.11
CA PHE A 12 4.96 0.09 -6.17
C PHE A 12 4.05 0.41 -7.35
N TYR A 13 3.08 -0.47 -7.59
CA TYR A 13 2.14 -0.34 -8.70
C TYR A 13 0.71 -0.47 -8.18
N LEU A 14 -0.06 0.61 -8.30
CA LEU A 14 -1.44 0.69 -7.86
C LEU A 14 -2.41 0.32 -8.97
N ALA A 15 -3.49 -0.38 -8.61
CA ALA A 15 -4.58 -0.77 -9.49
C ALA A 15 -5.71 0.27 -9.49
N LEU A 16 -5.37 1.54 -9.76
CA LEU A 16 -6.34 2.62 -9.74
C LEU A 16 -7.30 2.54 -10.94
N SER A 17 -8.60 2.64 -10.68
CA SER A 17 -9.67 2.61 -11.69
C SER A 17 -9.93 4.02 -12.23
N ASN A 18 -8.98 4.57 -12.99
CA ASN A 18 -9.05 5.99 -13.41
C ASN A 18 -9.84 6.18 -14.71
N THR A 19 -10.32 5.09 -15.31
CA THR A 19 -10.88 5.11 -16.66
C THR A 19 -12.33 4.67 -16.62
N ARG A 20 -13.19 5.38 -17.36
CA ARG A 20 -14.61 5.04 -17.56
C ARG A 20 -14.81 3.69 -18.28
N LYS A 21 -13.71 3.11 -18.77
CA LYS A 21 -13.62 1.83 -19.47
C LYS A 21 -12.66 0.91 -18.72
N PRO A 22 -13.12 -0.27 -18.25
CA PRO A 22 -12.29 -1.25 -17.55
C PRO A 22 -11.05 -1.69 -18.34
N GLU A 23 -11.13 -1.71 -19.67
CA GLU A 23 -10.07 -2.11 -20.59
C GLU A 23 -8.87 -1.14 -20.67
N ASP A 24 -9.01 0.10 -20.19
CA ASP A 24 -7.93 1.10 -20.19
C ASP A 24 -7.16 1.16 -18.86
N GLY A 25 -7.46 0.24 -17.93
CA GLY A 25 -6.77 0.15 -16.65
C GLY A 25 -5.28 -0.09 -16.88
N LYS A 26 -4.44 0.80 -16.34
CA LYS A 26 -2.98 0.62 -16.32
C LYS A 26 -2.48 0.65 -14.88
N TRP A 27 -1.48 -0.18 -14.60
CA TRP A 27 -0.71 -0.07 -13.37
C TRP A 27 -0.14 1.34 -13.22
N LYS A 28 -0.40 1.97 -12.08
CA LYS A 28 0.09 3.32 -11.78
C LYS A 28 1.30 3.23 -10.84
N PRO A 29 2.49 3.65 -11.28
CA PRO A 29 3.66 3.65 -10.39
C PRO A 29 3.44 4.65 -9.26
N ALA A 30 3.86 4.29 -8.05
CA ALA A 30 3.78 5.14 -6.88
C ALA A 30 4.93 4.80 -5.92
N VAL A 31 5.46 5.81 -5.23
CA VAL A 31 6.59 5.65 -4.30
C VAL A 31 6.09 5.71 -2.87
N GLY A 32 6.57 4.82 -2.02
CA GLY A 32 6.18 4.77 -0.62
C GLY A 32 6.98 3.77 0.19
N HIS A 33 6.51 3.50 1.41
CA HIS A 33 7.11 2.51 2.31
C HIS A 33 6.34 1.19 2.29
N GLU A 34 7.06 0.08 2.42
CA GLU A 34 6.44 -1.23 2.61
C GLU A 34 6.08 -1.45 4.08
N ILE A 35 4.84 -1.85 4.34
CA ILE A 35 4.38 -2.35 5.63
C ILE A 35 4.07 -3.83 5.46
N GLN A 36 4.82 -4.69 6.16
CA GLN A 36 4.56 -6.12 6.20
C GLN A 36 3.86 -6.49 7.50
N VAL A 37 2.76 -7.24 7.37
CA VAL A 37 1.95 -7.75 8.49
C VAL A 37 1.83 -9.26 8.34
N GLY A 38 2.65 -10.01 9.08
CA GLY A 38 2.79 -11.45 8.88
C GLY A 38 3.26 -11.77 7.46
N LYS A 39 2.41 -12.47 6.68
CA LYS A 39 2.68 -12.80 5.27
C LYS A 39 2.17 -11.76 4.27
N TYR A 40 1.40 -10.77 4.73
CA TYR A 40 0.77 -9.77 3.87
C TYR A 40 1.69 -8.57 3.70
N ARG A 41 1.75 -8.04 2.48
CA ARG A 41 2.58 -6.89 2.12
C ARG A 41 1.68 -5.75 1.67
N PHE A 42 1.89 -4.58 2.24
CA PHE A 42 1.17 -3.36 1.91
C PHE A 42 2.15 -2.25 1.56
N CYS A 43 1.74 -1.31 0.70
CA CYS A 43 2.48 -0.08 0.43
C CYS A 43 1.72 1.11 1.00
N ALA A 44 2.39 1.93 1.80
CA ALA A 44 1.88 3.21 2.29
C ALA A 44 2.47 4.34 1.44
N ILE A 45 1.60 4.97 0.65
CA ILE A 45 1.95 5.97 -0.35
C ILE A 45 1.34 7.30 0.11
N PRO A 46 2.15 8.25 0.58
CA PRO A 46 1.67 9.58 0.90
C PRO A 46 1.24 10.31 -0.39
N SER A 47 0.16 11.06 -0.28
CA SER A 47 -0.33 12.03 -1.26
C SER A 47 -0.64 13.34 -0.53
N PHE A 48 -1.05 14.38 -1.26
CA PHE A 48 -1.27 15.70 -0.69
C PHE A 48 -2.31 15.72 0.46
N ASP A 49 -3.46 15.06 0.27
CA ASP A 49 -4.60 15.10 1.20
C ASP A 49 -4.81 13.79 1.97
N HIS A 50 -4.03 12.75 1.69
CA HIS A 50 -4.17 11.45 2.34
C HIS A 50 -2.93 10.57 2.18
N ILE A 51 -2.86 9.50 2.97
CA ILE A 51 -1.96 8.38 2.76
C ILE A 51 -2.80 7.21 2.24
N ASN A 52 -2.46 6.74 1.04
CA ASN A 52 -3.06 5.57 0.42
C ASN A 52 -2.31 4.31 0.87
N VAL A 53 -3.01 3.35 1.47
CA VAL A 53 -2.44 2.05 1.81
C VAL A 53 -3.08 1.00 0.92
N SER A 54 -2.28 0.35 0.10
CA SER A 54 -2.73 -0.69 -0.84
C SER A 54 -2.03 -2.02 -0.57
N GLU A 55 -2.70 -3.13 -0.88
CA GLU A 55 -2.06 -4.45 -0.86
C GLU A 55 -1.15 -4.61 -2.09
N VAL A 56 0.08 -5.06 -1.87
CA VAL A 56 1.16 -4.97 -2.87
C VAL A 56 0.88 -5.81 -4.11
N THR A 57 0.27 -6.99 -3.99
CA THR A 57 0.13 -7.91 -5.13
C THR A 57 -1.07 -7.62 -6.03
N THR A 58 -2.08 -6.93 -5.49
CA THR A 58 -3.30 -6.53 -6.20
C THR A 58 -3.31 -5.05 -6.54
N GLY A 59 -2.48 -4.24 -5.90
CA GLY A 59 -2.46 -2.78 -6.02
C GLY A 59 -3.75 -2.09 -5.53
N LEU A 60 -4.67 -2.83 -4.91
CA LEU A 60 -5.97 -2.32 -4.45
C LEU A 60 -5.83 -1.61 -3.10
N GLN A 61 -6.51 -0.46 -2.99
CA GLN A 61 -6.56 0.31 -1.75
C GLN A 61 -7.31 -0.47 -0.67
N VAL A 62 -6.67 -0.58 0.50
CA VAL A 62 -7.23 -1.21 1.71
C VAL A 62 -7.60 -0.14 2.74
N LEU A 63 -6.79 0.92 2.84
CA LEU A 63 -7.03 2.07 3.70
C LEU A 63 -6.74 3.37 2.95
N LYS A 64 -7.57 4.38 3.21
CA LYS A 64 -7.31 5.78 2.86
C LYS A 64 -7.29 6.58 4.15
N ILE A 65 -6.11 7.07 4.54
CA ILE A 65 -5.93 7.81 5.79
C ILE A 65 -5.89 9.31 5.47
N PRO A 66 -6.89 10.12 5.86
CA PRO A 66 -6.89 11.55 5.56
C PRO A 66 -5.73 12.28 6.23
N MET A 67 -5.11 13.22 5.53
CA MET A 67 -4.00 14.03 6.03
C MET A 67 -4.52 15.14 6.96
N THR A 68 -4.89 14.76 8.18
CA THR A 68 -5.23 15.73 9.24
C THR A 68 -3.98 16.44 9.73
N SER A 69 -4.12 17.61 10.39
CA SER A 69 -2.97 18.34 10.96
C SER A 69 -2.11 17.48 11.90
N LYS A 70 -2.73 16.56 12.64
CA LYS A 70 -2.02 15.62 13.51
C LYS A 70 -1.19 14.62 12.70
N ILE A 71 -1.76 14.03 11.66
CA ILE A 71 -1.03 13.07 10.83
C ILE A 71 0.10 13.76 10.07
N TYR A 72 -0.16 14.96 9.55
CA TYR A 72 0.87 15.80 8.94
C TYR A 72 2.06 15.97 9.88
N GLN A 73 1.83 16.36 11.14
CA GLN A 73 2.88 16.48 12.16
C GLN A 73 3.61 15.16 12.44
N MET A 74 2.90 14.03 12.47
CA MET A 74 3.49 12.71 12.71
C MET A 74 4.30 12.17 11.52
N THR A 75 4.20 12.81 10.35
CA THR A 75 4.89 12.37 9.13
C THR A 75 5.81 13.44 8.54
N ILE A 76 6.25 14.42 9.35
CA ILE A 76 7.19 15.46 8.91
C ILE A 76 8.58 14.85 8.69
N ASP A 77 9.06 14.10 9.67
CA ASP A 77 10.36 13.44 9.58
C ASP A 77 10.24 11.95 9.27
N LYS A 78 11.34 11.40 8.77
CA LYS A 78 11.41 10.00 8.33
C LYS A 78 11.18 9.03 9.48
N GLU A 79 11.72 9.29 10.67
CA GLU A 79 11.66 8.32 11.76
C GLU A 79 10.25 8.22 12.35
N ASP A 80 9.60 9.35 12.58
CA ASP A 80 8.24 9.40 13.08
C ASP A 80 7.24 8.92 12.02
N THR A 81 7.50 9.15 10.74
CA THR A 81 6.74 8.52 9.65
C THR A 81 6.79 6.98 9.75
N LEU A 82 7.97 6.40 9.99
CA LEU A 82 8.12 4.95 10.15
C LEU A 82 7.36 4.43 11.38
N LYS A 83 7.43 5.14 12.52
CA LYS A 83 6.64 4.82 13.72
C LYS A 83 5.14 4.93 13.47
N PHE A 84 4.71 5.94 12.73
CA PHE A 84 3.33 6.09 12.30
C PHE A 84 2.89 4.89 11.45
N PHE A 85 3.70 4.43 10.50
CA PHE A 85 3.39 3.25 9.69
C PHE A 85 3.37 1.94 10.48
N GLU A 86 4.16 1.81 11.56
CA GLU A 86 3.99 0.69 12.49
C GLU A 86 2.61 0.72 13.16
N SER A 87 2.08 1.91 13.49
CA SER A 87 0.72 2.05 14.02
C SER A 87 -0.34 1.69 12.99
N VAL A 88 -0.16 2.06 11.71
CA VAL A 88 -1.02 1.63 10.60
C VAL A 88 -1.00 0.10 10.45
N GLY A 89 0.14 -0.54 10.67
CA GLY A 89 0.25 -2.01 10.73
C GLY A 89 -0.70 -2.65 11.74
N LYS A 90 -0.95 -1.99 12.88
CA LYS A 90 -1.91 -2.48 13.90
C LYS A 90 -3.35 -2.40 13.39
N ASP A 91 -3.70 -1.37 12.64
CA ASP A 91 -5.02 -1.25 12.04
C ASP A 91 -5.24 -2.26 10.91
N LEU A 92 -4.21 -2.55 10.12
CA LEU A 92 -4.23 -3.62 9.14
C LEU A 92 -4.46 -4.99 9.80
N ILE A 93 -3.86 -5.28 10.96
CA ILE A 93 -4.15 -6.51 11.72
C ILE A 93 -5.65 -6.60 12.07
N LYS A 94 -6.27 -5.51 12.51
CA LYS A 94 -7.71 -5.50 12.83
C LYS A 94 -8.55 -5.82 11.59
N ILE A 95 -8.19 -5.25 10.43
CA ILE A 95 -8.88 -5.52 9.15
C ILE A 95 -8.77 -6.98 8.76
N ILE A 96 -7.55 -7.54 8.78
CA ILE A 96 -7.31 -8.95 8.44
C ILE A 96 -8.09 -9.88 9.38
N ASN A 97 -8.08 -9.58 10.68
CA ASN A 97 -8.72 -10.43 11.68
C ASN A 97 -10.25 -10.31 11.71
N LYS A 98 -10.83 -9.20 11.22
CA LYS A 98 -12.29 -8.97 11.23
C LYS A 98 -13.08 -10.11 10.57
N HIS A 99 -12.53 -10.74 9.54
CA HIS A 99 -13.20 -11.80 8.79
C HIS A 99 -12.49 -13.17 8.87
N SER A 100 -11.48 -13.32 9.75
CA SER A 100 -10.48 -14.39 9.74
C SER A 100 -9.49 -14.33 8.56
N THR A 101 -8.29 -14.88 8.76
CA THR A 101 -7.24 -14.94 7.75
C THR A 101 -7.63 -15.74 6.52
N ALA A 102 -8.43 -16.80 6.67
CA ALA A 102 -8.85 -17.65 5.56
C ALA A 102 -9.76 -16.90 4.57
N VAL A 103 -10.68 -16.08 5.08
CA VAL A 103 -11.55 -15.25 4.24
C VAL A 103 -10.74 -14.13 3.59
N PHE A 104 -9.82 -13.51 4.32
CA PHE A 104 -8.94 -12.49 3.76
C PHE A 104 -8.05 -13.04 2.63
N ASP A 105 -7.46 -14.22 2.83
CA ASP A 105 -6.68 -14.93 1.80
C ASP A 105 -7.51 -15.20 0.54
N LYS A 106 -8.74 -15.71 0.72
CA LYS A 106 -9.66 -15.97 -0.40
C LYS A 106 -9.97 -14.69 -1.17
N CYS A 107 -10.29 -13.60 -0.46
CA CYS A 107 -10.53 -12.30 -1.06
C CYS A 107 -9.32 -11.82 -1.87
N LEU A 108 -8.11 -11.90 -1.32
CA LEU A 108 -6.89 -11.51 -2.04
C LEU A 108 -6.66 -12.35 -3.29
N MET A 109 -6.91 -13.66 -3.24
CA MET A 109 -6.78 -14.53 -4.41
C MET A 109 -7.77 -14.16 -5.52
N GLU A 110 -9.02 -13.90 -5.17
CA GLU A 110 -10.06 -13.47 -6.12
C GLU A 110 -9.73 -12.11 -6.74
N GLN A 111 -9.32 -11.15 -5.90
CA GLN A 111 -8.91 -9.83 -6.36
C GLN A 111 -7.67 -9.89 -7.24
N ARG A 112 -6.68 -10.74 -6.93
CA ARG A 112 -5.50 -10.91 -7.78
C ARG A 112 -5.87 -11.44 -9.16
N LYS A 113 -6.76 -12.43 -9.25
CA LYS A 113 -7.27 -12.93 -10.54
C LYS A 113 -7.98 -11.83 -11.33
N HIS A 114 -8.85 -11.08 -10.66
CA HIS A 114 -9.58 -9.99 -11.27
C HIS A 114 -8.64 -8.87 -11.76
N THR A 115 -7.72 -8.41 -10.91
CA THR A 115 -6.73 -7.40 -11.30
C THR A 115 -5.85 -7.88 -12.45
N PHE A 116 -5.37 -9.13 -12.42
CA PHE A 116 -4.59 -9.70 -13.53
C PHE A 116 -5.38 -9.73 -14.84
N SER A 117 -6.64 -10.15 -14.82
CA SER A 117 -7.48 -10.15 -16.03
C SER A 117 -7.70 -8.75 -16.63
N ARG A 118 -7.60 -7.70 -15.80
CA ARG A 118 -7.83 -6.31 -16.21
C ARG A 118 -6.56 -5.57 -16.61
N LEU A 119 -5.49 -5.74 -15.83
CA LEU A 119 -4.26 -4.94 -15.93
C LEU A 119 -3.06 -5.74 -16.45
N GLY A 120 -3.20 -7.06 -16.60
CA GLY A 120 -2.09 -7.96 -16.89
C GLY A 120 -1.15 -8.16 -15.70
N GLU A 121 0.07 -8.60 -16.00
CA GLU A 121 1.10 -8.82 -15.00
C GLU A 121 1.50 -7.49 -14.33
N MET A 122 1.65 -7.53 -13.00
CA MET A 122 2.12 -6.38 -12.24
C MET A 122 3.64 -6.24 -12.42
N PRO A 123 4.14 -5.05 -12.77
CA PRO A 123 5.58 -4.82 -12.78
C PRO A 123 6.22 -5.10 -11.40
N PRO A 124 7.51 -5.48 -11.35
CA PRO A 124 8.19 -5.81 -10.11
C PRO A 124 8.31 -4.58 -9.19
N VAL A 125 8.25 -4.81 -7.88
CA VAL A 125 8.52 -3.76 -6.89
C VAL A 125 10.03 -3.53 -6.83
N GLU A 126 10.44 -2.27 -6.98
CA GLU A 126 11.85 -1.87 -7.04
C GLU A 126 12.21 -1.01 -5.83
N VAL A 127 13.42 -1.15 -5.30
CA VAL A 127 13.96 -0.16 -4.36
C VAL A 127 14.09 1.15 -5.10
N TYR A 128 13.54 2.21 -4.51
CA TYR A 128 13.61 3.54 -5.09
C TYR A 128 14.65 4.30 -4.29
N ASP A 129 15.84 4.46 -4.85
CA ASP A 129 16.81 5.40 -4.30
C ASP A 129 16.40 6.79 -4.79
N MET A 130 15.95 7.63 -3.86
CA MET A 130 15.93 9.07 -4.10
C MET A 130 17.42 9.44 -4.12
N GLU A 131 18.05 9.49 -5.29
CA GLU A 131 19.34 10.18 -5.40
C GLU A 131 19.13 11.57 -4.80
N GLU A 132 19.96 11.91 -3.81
CA GLU A 132 20.06 13.27 -3.28
C GLU A 132 20.56 14.14 -4.44
N ASP A 133 19.63 14.70 -5.22
CA ASP A 133 19.90 15.91 -6.00
C ASP A 133 20.25 17.01 -4.99
N ALA A 134 21.54 17.10 -4.68
CA ALA A 134 22.18 18.14 -3.88
C ALA A 134 22.24 19.47 -4.66
#